data_AF-A0A7C3B905-F1
#
_entry.id   AF-A0A7C3B905-F1
#
_cell.length_a   1.000
_cell.length_b   1.000
_cell.length_c   1.000
_cell.angle_alpha   90.00
_cell.angle_beta   90.00
_cell.angle_gamma   90.00
#
_symmetry.space_group_name_H-M   'P 1'
#
loop_
_entity.id
_entity.type
_entity.pdbx_description
1 polymer ?
#
loop_
_entity_poly.entity_id
_entity_poly.type
_entity_poly.pdbx_seq_one_letter_code
_entity_poly.pdbx_strand_id
1 'polypeptide(L)'
;LTWARGRFPTPHGEIAVAWERSEGRFELTVGLPQGVEALVRLPDLVPDEATVEVLGAGPAVWTPAGWEVEAPAGGELTVRARW
;
A
#
# COMPACT_ATOMS: atom_id res chain seq x y z
N LEU A 1 -14.48 3.85 -8.67
CA LEU A 1 -14.20 4.49 -7.36
C LEU A 1 -12.93 5.34 -7.47
N THR A 2 -12.88 6.48 -6.79
CA THR A 2 -11.70 7.37 -6.71
C THR A 2 -11.02 7.30 -5.35
N TRP A 3 -11.66 6.74 -4.34
CA TRP A 3 -11.08 6.49 -3.03
C TRP A 3 -11.85 5.36 -2.34
N ALA A 4 -11.23 4.75 -1.34
CA ALA A 4 -11.92 3.96 -0.33
C ALA A 4 -11.13 3.95 0.99
N ARG A 5 -11.83 3.76 2.10
CA ARG A 5 -11.23 3.58 3.43
C ARG A 5 -11.96 2.50 4.18
N GLY A 6 -11.19 1.61 4.80
CA GLY A 6 -11.71 0.49 5.57
C GLY A 6 -10.85 0.20 6.79
N ARG A 7 -11.49 -0.36 7.81
CA ARG A 7 -10.85 -0.91 8.99
C ARG A 7 -11.44 -2.29 9.21
N PHE A 8 -10.58 -3.27 9.40
CA PHE A 8 -11.00 -4.65 9.59
C PHE A 8 -10.45 -5.17 10.92
N PRO A 9 -11.32 -5.49 11.89
CA PRO A 9 -10.88 -6.09 13.15
C PRO A 9 -10.42 -7.53 12.89
N THR A 10 -9.19 -7.86 13.28
CA THR A 10 -8.66 -9.22 13.29
C THR A 10 -8.36 -9.65 14.72
N PRO A 11 -8.17 -10.96 14.99
CA PRO A 11 -7.70 -11.43 16.30
C PRO A 11 -6.36 -10.81 16.75
N HIS A 12 -5.54 -10.37 15.80
CA HIS A 12 -4.23 -9.76 16.06
C HIS A 12 -4.28 -8.24 16.25
N GLY A 13 -5.44 -7.62 16.02
CA GLY A 13 -5.63 -6.17 16.06
C GLY A 13 -6.30 -5.64 14.78
N GLU A 14 -6.46 -4.33 14.69
CA GLU A 14 -7.09 -3.68 13.55
C GLU A 14 -6.10 -3.58 12.37
N ILE A 15 -6.54 -4.00 11.19
CA ILE A 15 -5.89 -3.63 9.92
C ILE A 15 -6.64 -2.43 9.35
N ALA A 16 -5.93 -1.34 9.07
CA ALA A 16 -6.49 -0.14 8.46
C ALA A 16 -5.97 0.01 7.04
N VAL A 17 -6.86 0.30 6.08
CA VAL A 17 -6.50 0.58 4.69
C VAL A 17 -7.23 1.83 4.23
N ALA A 18 -6.50 2.78 3.65
CA ALA A 18 -7.05 3.95 3.01
C ALA A 18 -6.34 4.18 1.69
N TRP A 19 -7.08 4.42 0.61
CA TRP A 19 -6.48 4.81 -0.65
C TRP A 19 -7.31 5.86 -1.36
N GLU A 20 -6.62 6.63 -2.20
CA GLU A 20 -7.21 7.58 -3.12
C GLU A 20 -6.44 7.54 -4.45
N ARG A 21 -7.14 7.91 -5.53
CA ARG A 21 -6.55 8.02 -6.85
C ARG A 21 -7.09 9.24 -7.58
N SER A 22 -6.23 9.84 -8.38
CA SER A 22 -6.56 10.86 -9.37
C SER A 22 -5.93 10.47 -10.71
N GLU A 23 -6.02 11.33 -11.70
CA GLU A 23 -5.28 11.17 -12.95
C GLU A 23 -3.78 11.11 -12.65
N GLY A 24 -3.10 10.06 -13.14
CA GLY A 24 -1.66 9.88 -12.97
C GLY A 24 -1.17 9.71 -11.53
N ARG A 25 -2.03 9.45 -10.54
CA ARG A 25 -1.60 9.30 -9.13
C ARG A 25 -2.44 8.29 -8.37
N PHE A 26 -1.76 7.53 -7.51
CA PHE A 26 -2.34 6.64 -6.53
C PHE A 26 -1.64 6.81 -5.17
N GLU A 27 -2.40 6.97 -4.08
CA GLU A 27 -1.87 6.97 -2.72
C GLU A 27 -2.61 5.93 -1.88
N LEU A 28 -1.86 5.11 -1.15
CA LEU A 28 -2.36 4.04 -0.29
C LEU A 28 -1.64 4.10 1.06
N THR A 29 -2.41 4.10 2.14
CA THR A 29 -1.92 3.96 3.52
C THR A 29 -2.43 2.65 4.10
N VAL A 30 -1.55 1.86 4.70
CA VAL A 30 -1.87 0.61 5.39
C VAL A 30 -1.31 0.66 6.80
N GLY A 31 -2.17 0.43 7.79
CA GLY A 31 -1.78 0.25 9.19
C GLY A 31 -1.93 -1.22 9.60
N LEU A 32 -0.87 -1.80 10.14
CA LEU A 32 -0.83 -3.18 10.62
C LEU A 32 -0.68 -3.24 12.14
N PRO A 33 -1.33 -4.20 12.80
CA PRO A 33 -1.11 -4.42 14.21
C PRO A 33 0.25 -5.11 14.46
N GLN A 34 0.68 -5.10 15.71
CA GLN A 34 1.93 -5.73 16.13
C GLN A 34 1.96 -7.22 15.78
N GLY A 35 3.09 -7.70 15.28
CA GLY A 35 3.29 -9.11 14.89
C GLY A 35 2.59 -9.55 13.60
N VAL A 36 2.01 -8.62 12.82
CA VAL A 36 1.39 -8.90 11.51
C VAL A 36 2.18 -8.21 10.40
N GLU A 37 2.78 -9.01 9.52
CA GLU A 37 3.42 -8.55 8.28
C GLU A 37 2.42 -8.64 7.12
N ALA A 38 2.66 -7.88 6.05
CA ALA A 38 1.85 -7.98 4.83
C ALA A 38 2.67 -7.75 3.56
N LEU A 39 2.16 -8.29 2.45
CA LEU A 39 2.61 -7.93 1.11
C LEU A 39 1.56 -6.97 0.52
N VAL A 40 1.96 -5.72 0.26
CA VAL A 40 1.11 -4.72 -0.38
C VAL A 40 1.40 -4.75 -1.87
N ARG A 41 0.35 -4.96 -2.68
CA ARG A 41 0.41 -4.90 -4.14
C ARG A 41 -0.40 -3.72 -4.65
N LEU A 42 0.20 -2.87 -5.47
CA LEU A 42 -0.52 -1.78 -6.12
C LEU A 42 -1.38 -2.32 -7.27
N PRO A 43 -2.53 -1.69 -7.56
CA PRO A 43 -3.42 -2.12 -8.64
C PRO A 43 -2.75 -1.96 -10.02
N ASP A 44 -3.17 -2.77 -11.00
CA ASP A 44 -2.68 -2.80 -12.40
C ASP A 44 -2.77 -1.45 -13.14
N LEU A 45 -3.51 -0.48 -12.59
CA LEU A 45 -3.56 0.89 -13.12
C LEU A 45 -2.25 1.67 -12.89
N VAL A 46 -1.39 1.20 -11.98
CA VAL A 46 -0.08 1.80 -11.71
C VAL A 46 0.95 1.12 -12.63
N PRO A 47 1.44 1.80 -13.66
CA PRO A 47 2.36 1.21 -14.63
C PRO A 47 3.78 1.03 -14.06
N ASP A 48 4.64 0.32 -14.77
CA ASP A 48 6.04 0.11 -14.40
C ASP A 48 6.91 1.36 -14.52
N GLU A 49 6.52 2.33 -15.35
CA GLU A 49 7.21 3.62 -15.42
C GLU A 49 6.84 4.58 -14.27
N ALA A 50 5.89 4.19 -13.41
CA ALA A 50 5.47 5.03 -12.29
C ALA A 50 6.63 5.27 -11.32
N THR A 51 6.76 6.51 -10.85
CA THR A 51 7.63 6.81 -9.71
C THR A 51 6.90 6.42 -8.43
N VAL A 52 7.44 5.45 -7.69
CA VAL A 52 6.86 4.94 -6.43
C VAL A 52 7.70 5.36 -5.23
N GLU A 53 7.10 6.15 -4.35
CA GLU A 53 7.65 6.55 -3.06
C GLU A 53 6.99 5.71 -1.94
N VAL A 54 7.82 5.14 -1.06
CA VAL A 54 7.36 4.36 0.09
C VAL A 54 7.84 5.01 1.38
N LEU A 55 6.92 5.24 2.32
CA LEU A 55 7.19 5.73 3.66
C LEU A 55 6.83 4.63 4.67
N GLY A 56 7.71 4.37 5.64
CA GLY A 56 7.46 3.40 6.72
C GLY A 56 7.80 1.93 6.38
N ALA A 57 8.34 1.66 5.20
CA ALA A 57 8.72 0.31 4.74
C ALA A 57 9.92 0.36 3.77
N GLY A 58 10.35 -0.80 3.27
CA GLY A 58 11.35 -0.91 2.21
C GLY A 58 10.85 -0.39 0.85
N PRO A 59 11.74 -0.24 -0.15
CA PRO A 59 11.33 0.25 -1.47
C PRO A 59 10.36 -0.72 -2.15
N ALA A 60 9.50 -0.18 -3.02
CA ALA A 60 8.65 -0.99 -3.88
C ALA A 60 9.48 -1.69 -4.96
N VAL A 61 9.09 -2.91 -5.31
CA VAL A 61 9.74 -3.72 -6.36
C VAL A 61 8.71 -4.02 -7.45
N TRP A 62 9.10 -3.84 -8.71
CA TRP A 62 8.27 -4.25 -9.84
C TRP A 62 8.37 -5.76 -10.05
N THR A 63 7.22 -6.43 -10.12
CA THR A 63 7.09 -7.87 -10.36
C THR A 63 6.14 -8.13 -11.53
N PRO A 64 6.02 -9.37 -12.05
CA PRO A 64 4.99 -9.71 -13.02
C PRO A 64 3.55 -9.47 -12.54
N ALA A 65 3.34 -9.25 -11.24
CA ALA A 65 2.04 -8.93 -10.66
C ALA A 65 1.86 -7.43 -10.35
N GLY A 66 2.80 -6.58 -10.77
CA GLY A 66 2.83 -5.14 -10.49
C GLY A 66 3.80 -4.76 -9.38
N TRP A 67 3.66 -3.53 -8.89
CA TRP A 67 4.45 -3.01 -7.76
C TRP A 67 4.09 -3.71 -6.45
N GLU A 68 5.09 -4.23 -5.76
CA GLU A 68 4.95 -4.88 -4.45
C GLU A 68 5.83 -4.20 -3.39
N VAL A 69 5.33 -4.13 -2.16
CA VAL A 69 6.02 -3.58 -0.98
C VAL A 69 5.81 -4.53 0.19
N GLU A 70 6.90 -4.91 0.86
CA GLU A 70 6.82 -5.62 2.14
C GLU A 70 6.51 -4.66 3.28
N ALA A 71 5.40 -4.88 3.96
CA ALA A 71 4.95 -4.10 5.10
C ALA A 71 5.47 -4.72 6.40
N PRO A 72 6.32 -4.02 7.17
CA PRO A 72 6.85 -4.55 8.42
C PRO A 72 5.77 -4.65 9.49
N ALA A 73 5.97 -5.58 10.42
CA ALA A 73 5.03 -5.81 11.51
C ALA A 73 4.79 -4.58 12.38
N GLY A 74 3.53 -4.31 12.73
CA GLY A 74 3.17 -3.28 13.71
C GLY A 74 3.40 -1.83 13.28
N GLY A 75 3.55 -1.59 11.98
CA GLY A 75 3.79 -0.26 11.42
C GLY A 75 2.62 0.30 10.61
N GLU A 76 2.76 1.57 10.25
CA GLU A 76 2.01 2.18 9.15
C GLU A 76 2.96 2.37 7.97
N LEU A 77 2.49 2.06 6.77
CA LEU A 77 3.18 2.40 5.54
C LEU A 77 2.28 3.26 4.65
N THR A 78 2.91 4.14 3.88
CA THR A 78 2.25 4.87 2.80
C THR A 78 3.01 4.67 1.50
N VAL A 79 2.28 4.28 0.45
CA VAL A 79 2.79 4.16 -0.92
C VAL A 79 2.18 5.26 -1.77
N ARG A 80 3.02 6.01 -2.48
CA ARG A 80 2.62 7.04 -3.43
C ARG A 80 3.19 6.71 -4.80
N ALA A 81 2.32 6.50 -5.76
CA ALA A 81 2.70 6.29 -7.15
C ALA A 81 2.25 7.48 -8.01
N ARG A 82 3.11 7.90 -8.95
CA ARG A 82 2.80 8.93 -9.95
C ARG A 82 3.31 8.54 -11.33
N TRP A 83 2.51 8.79 -12.37
CA TRP A 83 2.82 8.53 -13.78
C TRP A 83 2.13 9.55 -14.69
#